data_AF-A0A3P7H998-F1
#
_entry.id   AF-A0A3P7H998-F1
#
_cell.length_a   1.000
_cell.length_b   1.000
_cell.length_c   1.000
_cell.angle_alpha   90.00
_cell.angle_beta   90.00
_cell.angle_gamma   90.00
#
_symmetry.space_group_name_H-M   'P 1'
#
loop_
_entity.id
_entity.type
_entity.pdbx_description
1 polymer ?
#
loop_
_entity_poly.entity_id
_entity_poly.type
_entity_poly.pdbx_seq_one_letter_code
_entity_poly.pdbx_strand_id
1 'polypeptide(L)'
;MRQAFSSLFSLSFYPPPSLPAHLQINLSCEVVLYSAYGKDMLRGEAAAMAAYIAQGKRIPRRGEIGLSSAEISEFEKIGYVMSGTRHKSMEATRLRKENQVRFFRTIRSNSNWYRSRRRRTSQTIQEDVQRL
;
A
#
# COMPACT_ATOMS: atom_id res chain seq x y z
N MET A 1 3.59 -57.23 20.62
CA MET A 1 4.09 -56.09 21.43
C MET A 1 3.96 -54.83 20.61
N ARG A 2 3.00 -53.96 20.95
CA ARG A 2 2.75 -52.68 20.26
C ARG A 2 3.39 -51.58 21.10
N GLN A 3 4.45 -50.93 20.60
CA GLN A 3 4.98 -49.73 21.22
C GLN A 3 4.30 -48.51 20.59
N ALA A 4 3.63 -47.73 21.45
CA ALA A 4 2.94 -46.51 21.10
C ALA A 4 3.94 -45.36 20.97
N PHE A 5 4.05 -44.77 19.78
CA PHE A 5 4.66 -43.46 19.59
C PHE A 5 3.62 -42.39 19.93
N SER A 6 3.45 -42.09 21.21
CA SER A 6 2.58 -41.01 21.67
C SER A 6 3.31 -39.67 21.64
N SER A 7 2.94 -38.86 20.65
CA SER A 7 2.74 -37.40 20.74
C SER A 7 3.82 -36.57 21.43
N LEU A 8 4.79 -36.10 20.64
CA LEU A 8 5.51 -34.86 20.91
C LEU A 8 5.43 -33.95 19.69
N PHE A 9 4.24 -33.39 19.45
CA PHE A 9 4.07 -32.28 18.52
C PHE A 9 3.27 -31.18 19.21
N SER A 10 3.88 -30.59 20.24
CA SER A 10 3.43 -29.29 20.74
C SER A 10 3.82 -28.24 19.71
N LEU A 11 3.06 -28.16 18.61
CA LEU A 11 2.99 -26.97 17.76
C LEU A 11 2.60 -25.83 18.69
N SER A 12 3.58 -25.01 19.07
CA SER A 12 3.32 -23.69 19.63
C SER A 12 2.60 -22.90 18.54
N PHE A 13 1.27 -23.04 18.55
CA PHE A 13 0.32 -22.27 17.76
C PHE A 13 0.43 -20.83 18.24
N TYR A 14 1.42 -20.10 17.71
CA TYR A 14 1.46 -18.67 17.84
C TYR A 14 0.38 -18.13 16.90
N PRO A 15 -0.76 -17.62 17.42
CA PRO A 15 -1.69 -16.92 16.56
C PRO A 15 -0.90 -15.77 15.91
N PRO A 16 -1.03 -15.58 14.60
CA PRO A 16 -0.32 -14.50 13.91
C PRO A 16 -0.66 -13.18 14.59
N PRO A 17 0.33 -12.29 14.84
CA PRO A 17 0.11 -11.05 15.56
C PRO A 17 -1.02 -10.27 14.87
N SER A 18 -2.04 -9.90 15.65
CA SER A 18 -3.13 -9.07 15.16
C SER A 18 -2.56 -7.72 14.74
N LEU A 19 -2.95 -7.24 13.56
CA LEU A 19 -2.60 -5.88 13.16
C LEU A 19 -3.16 -4.94 14.25
N PRO A 20 -2.36 -4.01 14.80
CA PRO A 20 -2.81 -3.12 15.86
C PRO A 20 -4.06 -2.36 15.39
N ALA A 21 -5.00 -2.13 16.30
CA ALA A 21 -6.36 -1.65 15.98
C ALA A 21 -6.37 -0.37 15.11
N HIS A 22 -5.38 0.51 15.28
CA HIS A 22 -5.23 1.73 14.48
C HIS A 22 -4.88 1.50 13.00
N LEU A 23 -4.43 0.30 12.63
CA LEU A 23 -4.20 -0.14 11.24
C LEU A 23 -5.38 -0.95 10.69
N GLN A 24 -6.39 -1.24 11.51
CA GLN A 24 -7.62 -1.92 11.07
C GLN A 24 -8.58 -0.87 10.49
N ILE A 25 -8.36 -0.50 9.24
CA ILE A 25 -9.27 0.40 8.52
C ILE A 25 -10.53 -0.40 8.17
N ASN A 26 -11.66 -0.06 8.79
CA ASN A 26 -12.97 -0.62 8.50
C ASN A 26 -13.41 -0.24 7.07
N LEU A 27 -13.12 -1.12 6.11
CA LEU A 27 -13.46 -0.99 4.68
C LEU A 27 -14.90 -1.43 4.42
N SER A 28 -15.86 -0.73 5.00
CA SER A 28 -17.27 -0.81 4.59
C SER A 28 -17.68 0.56 4.05
N CYS A 29 -18.17 0.58 2.81
CA CYS A 29 -18.76 1.72 2.09
C CYS A 29 -17.80 2.50 1.16
N GLU A 30 -18.25 2.72 -0.08
CA GLU A 30 -17.57 3.46 -1.16
C GLU A 30 -17.21 4.93 -0.82
N VAL A 31 -17.59 5.42 0.35
CA VAL A 31 -17.28 6.77 0.86
C VAL A 31 -15.79 6.95 1.21
N VAL A 32 -15.00 5.86 1.23
CA VAL A 32 -13.65 5.82 1.84
C VAL A 32 -12.52 6.44 1.00
N LEU A 33 -12.71 6.77 -0.29
CA LEU A 33 -11.63 7.42 -1.05
C LEU A 33 -11.32 8.85 -0.57
N TYR A 34 -12.26 9.54 0.09
CA TYR A 34 -12.04 10.87 0.65
C TYR A 34 -11.34 10.84 2.02
N SER A 35 -11.49 9.73 2.77
CA SER A 35 -11.01 9.62 4.15
C SER A 35 -9.63 8.94 4.25
N ALA A 36 -9.28 8.07 3.29
CA ALA A 36 -8.10 7.23 3.40
C ALA A 36 -6.76 7.93 3.07
N TYR A 37 -6.76 9.08 2.40
CA TYR A 37 -5.53 9.74 1.95
C TYR A 37 -5.12 10.98 2.75
N GLY A 38 -5.93 11.37 3.74
CA GLY A 38 -5.67 12.52 4.63
C GLY A 38 -6.44 13.80 4.24
N LYS A 39 -6.65 14.69 5.22
CA LYS A 39 -7.46 15.91 5.13
C LYS A 39 -6.90 16.98 4.16
N ASP A 40 -5.65 16.85 3.74
CA ASP A 40 -4.89 17.92 3.08
C ASP A 40 -4.84 17.80 1.54
N MET A 41 -5.57 16.83 0.97
CA MET A 41 -5.70 16.70 -0.49
C MET A 41 -7.01 17.30 -0.99
N LEU A 42 -6.98 17.89 -2.18
CA LEU A 42 -8.16 18.34 -2.88
C LEU A 42 -9.04 17.13 -3.27
N ARG A 43 -10.34 17.37 -3.45
CA ARG A 43 -11.29 16.32 -3.85
C ARG A 43 -10.84 15.68 -5.16
N GLY A 44 -10.62 14.36 -5.16
CA GLY A 44 -10.18 13.60 -6.33
C GLY A 44 -8.69 13.65 -6.63
N GLU A 45 -7.89 14.48 -5.95
CA GLU A 45 -6.44 14.59 -6.14
C GLU A 45 -5.74 13.25 -5.84
N ALA A 46 -6.09 12.63 -4.71
CA ALA A 46 -5.50 11.35 -4.30
C ALA A 46 -5.80 10.20 -5.28
N ALA A 47 -7.02 10.17 -5.83
CA ALA A 47 -7.43 9.16 -6.81
C ALA A 47 -6.64 9.29 -8.11
N ALA A 48 -6.47 10.53 -8.59
CA ALA A 48 -5.63 10.81 -9.76
C ALA A 48 -4.17 10.39 -9.51
N MET A 49 -3.57 10.77 -8.38
CA MET A 49 -2.19 10.36 -8.03
C MET A 49 -2.05 8.84 -7.94
N ALA A 50 -3.02 8.15 -7.34
CA ALA A 50 -3.00 6.69 -7.23
C ALA A 50 -3.03 6.01 -8.61
N ALA A 51 -3.76 6.56 -9.58
CA ALA A 51 -3.78 6.04 -10.95
C ALA A 51 -2.40 6.15 -11.63
N TYR A 52 -1.69 7.27 -11.47
CA TYR A 52 -0.32 7.43 -12.00
C TYR A 52 0.66 6.45 -11.34
N ILE A 53 0.60 6.30 -10.01
CA ILE A 53 1.44 5.35 -9.27
C ILE A 53 1.13 3.90 -9.67
N ALA A 54 -0.13 3.54 -9.87
CA ALA A 54 -0.52 2.21 -10.33
C ALA A 54 0.03 1.88 -11.72
N GLN A 55 0.14 2.89 -12.59
CA GLN A 55 0.78 2.78 -13.90
C GLN A 55 2.32 2.83 -13.83
N GLY A 56 2.91 2.99 -12.63
CA GLY A 56 4.36 3.16 -12.47
C GLY A 56 4.88 4.48 -13.04
N LYS A 57 3.99 5.42 -13.37
CA LYS A 57 4.34 6.72 -13.94
C LYS A 57 4.61 7.72 -12.84
N ARG A 58 5.49 8.67 -13.15
CA ARG A 58 5.73 9.83 -12.32
C ARG A 58 4.47 10.70 -12.25
N ILE A 59 4.14 11.24 -11.09
CA ILE A 59 3.03 12.18 -10.92
C ILE A 59 3.40 13.50 -11.62
N PRO A 60 2.57 14.03 -12.53
CA PRO A 60 2.83 15.31 -13.19
C PRO A 60 2.92 16.49 -12.21
N ARG A 61 3.85 17.44 -12.43
CA ARG A 61 4.02 18.67 -11.64
C ARG A 61 3.47 19.89 -12.39
N ARG A 62 3.23 20.99 -11.66
CA ARG A 62 2.72 22.25 -12.24
C ARG A 62 3.74 22.81 -13.25
N GLY A 63 3.30 22.99 -14.51
CA GLY A 63 4.12 23.48 -15.62
C GLY A 63 4.66 22.39 -16.54
N GLU A 64 4.38 21.12 -16.26
CA GLU A 64 4.70 19.97 -17.12
C GLU A 64 3.53 19.61 -18.06
N ILE A 65 2.56 20.51 -18.23
CA ILE A 65 1.41 20.30 -19.12
C ILE A 65 1.93 20.25 -20.56
N GLY A 66 1.71 19.12 -21.24
CA GLY A 66 2.15 18.90 -22.61
C GLY A 66 3.45 18.09 -22.76
N LEU A 67 4.08 17.68 -21.66
CA LEU A 67 5.22 16.76 -21.68
C LEU A 67 4.81 15.38 -21.17
N SER A 68 5.31 14.33 -21.82
CA SER A 68 5.18 12.96 -21.36
C SER A 68 6.12 12.66 -20.19
N SER A 69 5.78 11.64 -19.39
CA SER A 69 6.64 11.21 -18.28
C SER A 69 8.04 10.77 -18.73
N ALA A 70 8.21 10.33 -19.98
CA ALA A 70 9.49 9.92 -20.54
C ALA A 70 10.38 11.14 -20.84
N GLU A 71 9.82 12.13 -21.55
CA GLU A 71 10.52 13.38 -21.88
C GLU A 71 10.97 14.13 -20.61
N ILE A 72 10.13 14.17 -19.57
CA ILE A 72 10.49 14.80 -18.29
C ILE A 72 11.69 14.10 -17.65
N SER A 73 11.75 12.76 -17.70
CA SER A 73 12.88 12.02 -17.14
C SER A 73 14.18 12.27 -17.91
N GLU A 74 14.11 12.42 -19.23
CA GLU A 74 15.26 12.76 -20.07
C GLU A 74 15.77 14.17 -19.79
N PHE A 75 14.89 15.16 -19.67
CA PHE A 75 15.30 16.52 -19.32
C PHE A 75 15.91 16.61 -17.91
N GLU A 76 15.37 15.89 -16.93
CA GLU A 76 15.96 15.82 -15.58
C GLU A 76 17.37 15.18 -15.62
N LYS A 77 17.61 14.16 -16.47
CA LYS A 77 18.95 13.53 -16.63
C LYS A 77 19.97 14.49 -17.26
N ILE A 78 19.54 15.30 -18.21
CA ILE A 78 20.39 16.29 -18.88
C ILE A 78 20.73 17.46 -17.93
N GLY A 79 20.01 17.59 -16.82
CA GLY A 79 20.25 18.62 -15.80
C GLY A 79 19.33 19.84 -15.93
N TYR A 80 18.28 19.75 -16.75
CA TYR A 80 17.28 20.82 -16.81
C TYR A 80 16.47 20.87 -15.52
N VAL A 81 16.33 22.08 -14.98
CA VAL A 81 15.52 22.37 -13.80
C VAL A 81 14.04 22.45 -14.24
N MET A 82 13.28 21.38 -14.00
CA MET A 82 11.83 21.37 -14.29
C MET A 82 11.06 22.39 -13.43
N SER A 83 9.91 22.85 -13.92
CA SER A 83 9.07 23.83 -13.24
C SER A 83 8.64 23.32 -11.85
N GLY A 84 9.21 23.91 -10.79
CA GLY A 84 8.79 23.64 -9.41
C GLY A 84 9.90 23.29 -8.41
N THR A 85 11.12 23.03 -8.85
CA THR A 85 12.26 22.67 -7.96
C THR A 85 12.96 23.86 -7.31
N ARG A 86 12.70 25.10 -7.76
CA ARG A 86 13.28 26.31 -7.14
C ARG A 86 12.61 26.74 -5.83
N HIS A 87 11.41 26.24 -5.52
CA HIS A 87 10.60 26.72 -4.39
C HIS A 87 10.41 25.62 -3.34
N LYS A 88 11.29 25.63 -2.34
CA LYS A 88 11.43 24.56 -1.33
C LYS A 88 10.13 24.21 -0.59
N SER A 89 9.28 25.19 -0.27
CA SER A 89 8.02 24.94 0.45
C SER A 89 6.96 24.22 -0.41
N MET A 90 6.89 24.54 -1.70
CA MET A 90 6.00 23.85 -2.64
C MET A 90 6.49 22.42 -2.87
N GLU A 91 7.80 22.24 -3.03
CA GLU A 91 8.38 20.92 -3.19
C GLU A 91 8.16 20.03 -1.95
N ALA A 92 8.34 20.57 -0.75
CA ALA A 92 8.06 19.85 0.49
C ALA A 92 6.59 19.43 0.58
N THR A 93 5.65 20.31 0.21
CA THR A 93 4.21 20.00 0.19
C THR A 93 3.90 18.90 -0.81
N ARG A 94 4.49 18.96 -2.01
CA ARG A 94 4.37 17.94 -3.05
C ARG A 94 4.88 16.58 -2.56
N LEU A 95 6.10 16.53 -2.04
CA LEU A 95 6.72 15.32 -1.50
C LEU A 95 5.87 14.72 -0.38
N ARG A 96 5.32 15.55 0.51
CA ARG A 96 4.43 15.10 1.58
C ARG A 96 3.17 14.44 1.03
N LYS A 97 2.49 15.06 0.04
CA LYS A 97 1.30 14.48 -0.60
C LYS A 97 1.61 13.17 -1.34
N GLU A 98 2.70 13.14 -2.10
CA GLU A 98 3.14 11.93 -2.81
C GLU A 98 3.46 10.78 -1.82
N ASN A 99 4.17 11.09 -0.73
CA ASN A 99 4.47 10.13 0.31
C ASN A 99 3.23 9.61 1.03
N GLN A 100 2.20 10.45 1.24
CA GLN A 100 0.91 9.99 1.78
C GLN A 100 0.28 8.93 0.88
N VAL A 101 0.14 9.19 -0.43
CA VAL A 101 -0.45 8.21 -1.36
C VAL A 101 0.36 6.92 -1.37
N ARG A 102 1.70 7.02 -1.41
CA ARG A 102 2.60 5.86 -1.39
C ARG A 102 2.48 5.06 -0.10
N PHE A 103 2.42 5.74 1.04
CA PHE A 103 2.27 5.12 2.37
C PHE A 103 0.94 4.36 2.46
N PHE A 104 -0.18 5.02 2.17
CA PHE A 104 -1.50 4.37 2.24
C PHE A 104 -1.64 3.19 1.28
N ARG A 105 -1.08 3.30 0.06
CA ARG A 105 -1.02 2.17 -0.88
C ARG A 105 -0.24 0.99 -0.28
N THR A 106 0.94 1.24 0.27
CA THR A 106 1.80 0.19 0.87
C THR A 106 1.11 -0.47 2.05
N ILE A 107 0.50 0.30 2.96
CA ILE A 107 -0.26 -0.23 4.10
C ILE A 107 -1.43 -1.09 3.61
N ARG A 108 -2.18 -0.65 2.60
CA ARG A 108 -3.26 -1.44 2.00
C ARG A 108 -2.76 -2.76 1.40
N SER A 109 -1.69 -2.71 0.59
CA SER A 109 -1.09 -3.91 0.00
C SER A 109 -0.61 -4.88 1.07
N ASN A 110 0.04 -4.38 2.13
CA ASN A 110 0.54 -5.18 3.24
C ASN A 110 -0.61 -5.85 4.02
N SER A 111 -1.66 -5.10 4.35
CA SER A 111 -2.86 -5.61 5.01
C SER A 111 -3.53 -6.73 4.21
N ASN A 112 -3.69 -6.53 2.89
CA ASN A 112 -4.23 -7.55 1.98
C ASN A 112 -3.38 -8.82 1.94
N TRP A 113 -2.05 -8.68 1.96
CA TRP A 113 -1.13 -9.81 2.00
C TRP A 113 -1.31 -10.63 3.28
N TYR A 114 -1.28 -9.99 4.45
CA TYR A 114 -1.50 -10.65 5.74
C TYR A 114 -2.88 -11.31 5.84
N ARG A 115 -3.92 -10.67 5.29
CA ARG A 115 -5.28 -11.23 5.24
C ARG A 115 -5.35 -12.48 4.36
N SER A 116 -4.72 -12.44 3.19
CA SER A 116 -4.68 -13.57 2.26
C SER A 116 -3.91 -14.75 2.86
N ARG A 117 -2.79 -14.46 3.55
CA ARG A 117 -2.00 -15.48 4.24
C ARG A 117 -2.79 -16.17 5.35
N ARG A 118 -3.51 -15.40 6.18
CA ARG A 118 -4.41 -15.95 7.21
C ARG A 118 -5.50 -16.84 6.63
N ARG A 119 -6.13 -16.44 5.52
CA ARG A 119 -7.15 -17.26 4.83
C ARG A 119 -6.58 -18.61 4.37
N ARG A 120 -5.39 -18.60 3.76
CA ARG A 120 -4.72 -19.85 3.31
C ARG A 120 -4.42 -20.76 4.49
N THR A 121 -3.83 -20.24 5.57
CA THR A 121 -3.55 -21.06 6.76
C THR A 121 -4.83 -21.61 7.38
N SER A 122 -5.88 -20.79 7.50
CA SER A 122 -7.18 -21.27 8.01
C SER A 122 -7.81 -22.33 7.10
N GLN A 123 -7.68 -22.20 5.78
CA GLN A 123 -8.15 -23.21 4.82
C GLN A 123 -7.38 -24.52 4.97
N THR A 124 -6.04 -24.48 5.00
CA THR A 124 -5.22 -25.69 5.21
C THR A 124 -5.58 -26.39 6.52
N ILE A 125 -5.72 -25.64 7.62
CA ILE A 125 -6.15 -26.20 8.91
C ILE A 125 -7.52 -26.86 8.79
N GLN A 126 -8.48 -26.24 8.10
CA GLN A 126 -9.81 -26.79 7.92
C GLN A 126 -9.81 -28.08 7.10
N GLU A 127 -9.01 -28.14 6.03
CA GLU A 127 -8.84 -29.35 5.22
C GLU A 127 -8.23 -30.50 6.03
N ASP A 128 -7.21 -30.20 6.83
CA ASP A 128 -6.55 -31.21 7.67
C ASP A 128 -7.50 -31.77 8.75
N VAL A 129 -8.37 -30.93 9.32
CA VAL A 129 -9.42 -31.37 10.26
C VAL A 129 -10.46 -32.27 9.57
N GLN A 130 -10.79 -32.02 8.30
CA GLN A 130 -11.75 -32.85 7.54
C GLN A 130 -11.18 -34.19 7.05
N ARG A 131 -9.85 -34.35 7.04
CA ARG A 131 -9.17 -35.59 6.65
C ARG A 131 -9.00 -36.58 7.82
N LEU A 132 -9.35 -36.18 9.03
CA LEU A 132 -9.38 -37.00 10.26
C LEU A 132 -10.77 -37.63 10.43
#